data_AF-A0A2V5XQ92-F1
#
_entry.id   AF-A0A2V5XQ92-F1
#
_cell.length_a   1.000
_cell.length_b   1.000
_cell.length_c   1.000
_cell.angle_alpha   90.00
_cell.angle_beta   90.00
_cell.angle_gamma   90.00
#
_symmetry.space_group_name_H-M   'P 1'
#
loop_
_entity.id
_entity.type
_entity.pdbx_description
1 polymer ?
#
loop_
_entity_poly.entity_id
_entity_poly.type
_entity_poly.pdbx_seq_one_letter_code
_entity_poly.pdbx_strand_id
1 'polypeptide(L)'
;DWDPADTRYNTIRWFAGVDATFAIGPSRANPFTGQIYDADIGFSEGIIRSVRRSGEEFVAPVIPPPSQQPRSSLPSWWSHDGGGYCDYADGLAQQAAFGISVLETRGALSPAVEEKLMRQFIVEVTAHEVGHTLGLRHNFRASTILKPEELNDVSKTESIGQSASVMDYNPIIIAAKGEQQGDFVPVTLGPYDYWAIEYAYKPFEGDEKADLAKIASRAADPMLPYATDEDTLGTFSPNAIDPLDNQFDASSDPLAYFRRRFEIVSELWTSMESRLAKPGEGYQVLRRALSRGLNEYYNGLLTSSKFIAGVYHHRDHVGDPNGRVPYEPVPADKQREALDLLRNFAFKEDNFQLAPSLLNKLAIERLPTLDGIGGLRNTQRIDYPWHDSVLNLQRAALNRLFNPVTLSRIQDNELRFAPDEKPFTMADLFSGLDNAIWSELDSSAAKISSLRRNLQREHLKQLVRLLLRSAGTTAPEDATTLARASLTAIQAKIHDVLNAAKVTDPISNAHLQETDDRITTALQARMQKAIE
;
A
#
# COMPACT_ATOMS: atom_id res chain seq x y z
N ASP A 1 33.67 12.61 33.15
CA ASP A 1 33.30 11.31 32.58
C ASP A 1 31.83 11.29 32.27
N TRP A 2 31.50 11.08 31.00
CA TRP A 2 30.15 10.90 30.49
C TRP A 2 30.07 9.47 29.93
N ASP A 3 28.94 8.80 30.16
CA ASP A 3 28.65 7.47 29.63
C ASP A 3 27.32 7.55 28.87
N PRO A 4 27.20 6.95 27.68
CA PRO A 4 25.95 6.93 26.95
C PRO A 4 24.78 6.37 27.79
N ALA A 5 24.99 5.38 28.66
CA ALA A 5 23.95 4.81 29.53
C ALA A 5 23.55 5.69 30.74
N ASP A 6 24.17 6.86 30.91
CA ASP A 6 23.87 7.81 31.97
C ASP A 6 22.53 8.51 31.73
N THR A 7 21.56 8.29 32.62
CA THR A 7 20.19 8.81 32.52
C THR A 7 20.07 10.34 32.56
N ARG A 8 21.17 11.07 32.77
CA ARG A 8 21.20 12.53 32.72
C ARG A 8 21.29 13.07 31.29
N TYR A 9 21.57 12.23 30.31
CA TYR A 9 21.83 12.63 28.94
C TYR A 9 21.02 11.79 27.97
N ASN A 10 20.19 12.47 27.16
CA ASN A 10 19.57 11.82 26.00
C ASN A 10 20.62 11.61 24.92
N THR A 11 20.55 10.48 24.21
CA THR A 11 21.56 10.11 23.22
C THR A 11 20.96 9.68 21.89
N ILE A 12 21.67 9.99 20.80
CA ILE A 12 21.47 9.41 19.47
C ILE A 12 22.71 8.56 19.18
N ARG A 13 22.53 7.26 19.00
CA ARG A 13 23.63 6.30 18.89
C ARG A 13 23.57 5.55 17.57
N TRP A 14 24.72 5.44 16.93
CA TRP A 14 24.93 4.53 15.80
C TRP A 14 25.64 3.29 16.28
N PHE A 15 25.13 2.12 15.93
CA PHE A 15 25.76 0.85 16.24
C PHE A 15 25.95 0.00 14.98
N ALA A 16 27.05 -0.75 14.94
CA ALA A 16 27.29 -1.73 13.91
C ALA A 16 26.65 -3.06 14.31
N GLY A 17 25.71 -3.55 13.51
CA GLY A 17 25.05 -4.84 13.70
C GLY A 17 25.06 -5.63 12.39
N VAL A 18 25.38 -6.92 12.47
CA VAL A 18 25.41 -7.81 11.30
C VAL A 18 24.01 -8.11 10.74
N ASP A 19 22.97 -8.08 11.59
CA ASP A 19 21.59 -8.45 11.25
C ASP A 19 20.55 -7.41 11.72
N ALA A 20 20.95 -6.16 11.96
CA ALA A 20 20.04 -5.10 12.38
C ALA A 20 19.81 -4.10 11.24
N THR A 21 18.57 -3.88 10.84
CA THR A 21 18.17 -2.87 9.83
C THR A 21 17.05 -1.96 10.36
N PHE A 22 17.06 -1.64 11.65
CA PHE A 22 16.02 -0.82 12.27
C PHE A 22 16.59 0.44 12.92
N ALA A 23 15.71 1.42 13.10
CA ALA A 23 15.87 2.53 14.03
C ALA A 23 14.85 2.34 15.15
N ILE A 24 15.16 2.83 16.34
CA ILE A 24 14.25 2.73 17.49
C ILE A 24 14.46 3.91 18.43
N GLY A 25 13.36 4.47 18.93
CA GLY A 25 13.33 5.55 19.92
C GLY A 25 12.85 5.10 21.30
N PRO A 26 13.62 4.29 22.05
CA PRO A 26 13.25 3.92 23.41
C PRO A 26 13.41 5.10 24.36
N SER A 27 12.46 5.22 25.29
CA SER A 27 12.48 6.19 26.37
C SER A 27 12.24 5.52 27.72
N ARG A 28 12.79 6.10 28.79
CA ARG A 28 12.48 5.71 30.17
C ARG A 28 11.57 6.73 30.81
N ALA A 29 10.42 6.25 31.28
CA ALA A 29 9.44 7.05 31.98
C ALA A 29 9.36 6.64 33.46
N ASN A 30 9.14 7.62 34.33
CA ASN A 30 8.84 7.36 35.72
C ASN A 30 7.48 6.64 35.80
N PRO A 31 7.39 5.43 36.36
CA PRO A 31 6.16 4.63 36.33
C PRO A 31 5.02 5.23 37.18
N PHE A 32 5.32 6.17 38.08
CA PHE A 32 4.31 6.83 38.92
C PHE A 32 3.77 8.12 38.31
N THR A 33 4.60 8.85 37.56
CA THR A 33 4.26 10.18 37.04
C THR A 33 4.12 10.22 35.52
N GLY A 34 4.58 9.20 34.80
CA GLY A 34 4.69 9.21 33.35
C GLY A 34 5.79 10.11 32.80
N GLN A 35 6.52 10.85 33.66
CA GLN A 35 7.57 11.77 33.22
C GLN A 35 8.70 11.01 32.53
N ILE A 36 8.95 11.36 31.27
CA ILE A 36 10.10 10.87 30.50
C ILE A 36 11.34 11.60 31.00
N TYR A 37 12.35 10.86 31.47
CA TYR A 37 13.57 11.43 32.05
C TYR A 37 14.84 11.07 31.29
N ASP A 38 14.76 10.13 30.33
CA ASP A 38 15.89 9.62 29.57
C ASP A 38 15.41 9.01 28.24
N ALA A 39 16.18 9.20 27.18
CA ALA A 39 15.88 8.73 25.82
C ALA A 39 17.16 8.33 25.07
N ASP A 40 17.15 7.15 24.47
CA ASP A 40 18.31 6.52 23.85
C ASP A 40 18.01 6.05 22.43
N ILE A 41 17.95 6.99 21.47
CA ILE A 41 17.65 6.65 20.07
C ILE A 41 18.79 5.83 19.47
N GLY A 42 18.44 4.67 18.91
CA GLY A 42 19.37 3.72 18.31
C GLY A 42 19.21 3.62 16.80
N PHE A 43 20.33 3.74 16.07
CA PHE A 43 20.44 3.52 14.63
C PHE A 43 21.38 2.36 14.35
N SER A 44 20.89 1.34 13.65
CA SER A 44 21.79 0.38 13.03
C SER A 44 22.46 0.98 11.78
N GLU A 45 23.76 0.76 11.59
CA GLU A 45 24.43 1.06 10.31
C GLU A 45 23.76 0.35 9.12
N GLY A 46 23.11 -0.80 9.40
CA GLY A 46 22.45 -1.63 8.41
C GLY A 46 21.32 -0.91 7.69
N ILE A 47 20.73 0.14 8.28
CA ILE A 47 19.66 0.95 7.67
C ILE A 47 20.16 1.71 6.44
N ILE A 48 21.36 2.30 6.50
CA ILE A 48 21.94 3.05 5.38
C ILE A 48 22.42 2.08 4.31
N ARG A 49 22.92 0.91 4.74
CA ARG A 49 23.22 -0.19 3.82
C ARG A 49 21.94 -0.75 3.22
N SER A 50 20.81 -0.75 3.90
CA SER A 50 19.51 -1.27 3.43
C SER A 50 19.03 -0.50 2.21
N VAL A 51 19.22 0.82 2.18
CA VAL A 51 18.94 1.62 0.97
C VAL A 51 19.77 1.15 -0.24
N ARG A 52 21.03 0.74 -0.02
CA ARG A 52 21.94 0.25 -1.07
C ARG A 52 21.75 -1.24 -1.39
N ARG A 53 21.49 -2.07 -0.38
CA ARG A 53 21.55 -3.55 -0.38
C ARG A 53 20.18 -4.22 -0.32
N SER A 54 19.19 -3.69 0.40
CA SER A 54 17.89 -4.36 0.63
C SER A 54 16.94 -4.37 -0.56
N GLY A 55 17.41 -4.00 -1.76
CA GLY A 55 16.76 -4.45 -2.99
C GLY A 55 17.25 -5.80 -3.50
N GLU A 56 18.30 -6.39 -2.91
CA GLU A 56 19.01 -7.55 -3.44
C GLU A 56 18.50 -8.91 -2.95
N GLU A 57 17.91 -9.01 -1.74
CA GLU A 57 18.07 -10.28 -1.02
C GLU A 57 16.82 -11.13 -0.76
N PHE A 58 15.58 -10.65 -0.94
CA PHE A 58 14.40 -11.52 -0.77
C PHE A 58 13.25 -11.17 -1.71
N VAL A 59 13.35 -11.62 -2.97
CA VAL A 59 12.19 -11.69 -3.87
C VAL A 59 11.67 -13.12 -3.83
N ALA A 60 10.88 -13.44 -2.80
CA ALA A 60 9.96 -14.55 -2.87
C ALA A 60 8.63 -13.98 -3.41
N PRO A 61 8.35 -14.06 -4.73
CA PRO A 61 7.16 -13.44 -5.33
C PRO A 61 5.84 -14.03 -4.83
N VAL A 62 5.87 -15.00 -3.91
CA VAL A 62 4.73 -15.78 -3.42
C VAL A 62 4.30 -15.36 -2.01
N ILE A 63 5.09 -14.56 -1.29
CA ILE A 63 4.83 -14.21 0.11
C ILE A 63 5.07 -12.70 0.30
N PRO A 64 4.07 -11.91 0.75
CA PRO A 64 4.32 -10.54 1.17
C PRO A 64 5.46 -10.52 2.20
N PRO A 65 6.31 -9.47 2.25
CA PRO A 65 7.25 -9.33 3.35
C PRO A 65 6.50 -9.51 4.70
N PRO A 66 7.13 -10.09 5.73
CA PRO A 66 6.45 -10.39 7.00
C PRO A 66 5.69 -9.21 7.62
N SER A 67 6.12 -7.98 7.36
CA SER A 67 5.44 -6.73 7.76
C SER A 67 4.08 -6.50 7.10
N GLN A 68 3.85 -7.08 5.91
CA GLN A 68 2.62 -6.92 5.12
C GLN A 68 1.68 -8.13 5.21
N GLN A 69 2.03 -9.15 5.99
CA GLN A 69 1.09 -10.23 6.29
C GLN A 69 0.06 -9.75 7.31
N PRO A 70 -1.24 -10.04 7.14
CA PRO A 70 -2.23 -9.73 8.14
C PRO A 70 -1.94 -10.57 9.39
N ARG A 71 -1.25 -9.99 10.37
CA ARG A 71 -1.18 -10.54 11.73
C ARG A 71 -2.56 -10.38 12.34
N SER A 72 -3.41 -11.38 12.15
CA SER A 72 -4.64 -11.50 12.93
C SER A 72 -4.30 -11.92 14.35
N SER A 73 -4.17 -10.95 15.27
CA SER A 73 -4.50 -11.05 16.70
C SER A 73 -3.90 -9.87 17.47
N LEU A 74 -4.72 -8.83 17.72
CA LEU A 74 -4.47 -7.70 18.63
C LEU A 74 -3.18 -6.87 18.35
N PRO A 75 -3.20 -5.54 18.49
CA PRO A 75 -1.98 -4.76 18.38
C PRO A 75 -1.01 -5.13 19.53
N SER A 76 0.22 -5.45 19.16
CA SER A 76 1.24 -6.08 20.01
C SER A 76 1.64 -5.26 21.24
N TRP A 77 1.31 -3.98 21.32
CA TRP A 77 1.61 -3.13 22.49
C TRP A 77 0.82 -3.48 23.77
N TRP A 78 -0.22 -4.33 23.67
CA TRP A 78 -0.96 -4.87 24.83
C TRP A 78 -0.33 -6.17 25.34
N SER A 79 0.56 -6.78 24.56
CA SER A 79 1.36 -7.94 24.93
C SER A 79 2.78 -7.50 25.26
N HIS A 80 3.33 -7.89 26.41
CA HIS A 80 4.74 -7.71 26.76
C HIS A 80 5.71 -8.55 25.88
N ASP A 81 5.33 -8.89 24.65
CA ASP A 81 6.11 -9.71 23.73
C ASP A 81 6.80 -8.81 22.71
N GLY A 82 8.13 -8.78 22.73
CA GLY A 82 9.00 -7.83 22.01
C GLY A 82 9.11 -8.04 20.49
N GLY A 83 8.00 -8.32 19.79
CA GLY A 83 7.98 -8.68 18.36
C GLY A 83 7.30 -7.68 17.42
N GLY A 84 6.79 -6.55 17.93
CA GLY A 84 6.21 -5.46 17.13
C GLY A 84 7.20 -4.30 17.01
N TYR A 85 8.08 -4.35 16.02
CA TYR A 85 9.03 -3.27 15.74
C TYR A 85 8.40 -2.25 14.79
N CYS A 86 8.67 -0.95 15.02
CA CYS A 86 8.50 0.06 13.97
C CYS A 86 9.35 -0.36 12.77
N ASP A 87 8.71 -0.49 11.61
CA ASP A 87 9.32 -0.88 10.35
C ASP A 87 9.43 0.28 9.35
N TYR A 88 9.21 1.53 9.82
CA TYR A 88 9.26 2.72 8.97
C TYR A 88 10.57 2.81 8.20
N ALA A 89 11.70 2.73 8.90
CA ALA A 89 13.00 2.94 8.30
C ALA A 89 13.35 1.86 7.25
N ASP A 90 12.91 0.62 7.46
CA ASP A 90 13.06 -0.47 6.49
C ASP A 90 12.18 -0.26 5.26
N GLY A 91 10.91 0.12 5.45
CA GLY A 91 10.02 0.45 4.35
C GLY A 91 10.48 1.70 3.57
N LEU A 92 10.96 2.72 4.27
CA LEU A 92 11.53 3.94 3.67
C LEU A 92 12.81 3.61 2.90
N ALA A 93 13.62 2.66 3.36
CA ALA A 93 14.79 2.20 2.62
C ALA A 93 14.39 1.52 1.30
N GLN A 94 13.30 0.76 1.27
CA GLN A 94 12.74 0.20 0.04
C GLN A 94 12.21 1.28 -0.90
N GLN A 95 11.51 2.29 -0.37
CA GLN A 95 11.06 3.48 -1.12
C GLN A 95 12.26 4.22 -1.74
N ALA A 96 13.34 4.41 -0.97
CA ALA A 96 14.53 5.11 -1.41
C ALA A 96 15.25 4.33 -2.52
N ALA A 97 15.32 3.02 -2.36
CA ALA A 97 15.91 2.12 -3.35
C ALA A 97 15.13 2.15 -4.68
N PHE A 98 13.79 2.21 -4.64
CA PHE A 98 12.96 2.46 -5.84
C PHE A 98 13.29 3.83 -6.47
N GLY A 99 13.31 4.89 -5.66
CA GLY A 99 13.64 6.23 -6.11
C GLY A 99 15.00 6.33 -6.80
N ILE A 100 16.03 5.70 -6.22
CA ILE A 100 17.37 5.60 -6.81
C ILE A 100 17.33 4.90 -8.17
N SER A 101 16.59 3.79 -8.31
CA SER A 101 16.46 3.10 -9.60
C SER A 101 15.83 3.99 -10.68
N VAL A 102 14.83 4.80 -10.31
CA VAL A 102 14.21 5.77 -11.24
C VAL A 102 15.19 6.88 -11.61
N LEU A 103 15.87 7.48 -10.62
CA LEU A 103 16.83 8.56 -10.85
C LEU A 103 18.03 8.09 -11.69
N GLU A 104 18.56 6.89 -11.44
CA GLU A 104 19.64 6.30 -12.23
C GLU A 104 19.19 6.06 -13.68
N THR A 105 17.98 5.52 -13.86
CA THR A 105 17.38 5.29 -15.19
C THR A 105 17.22 6.60 -15.98
N ARG A 106 16.90 7.70 -15.29
CA ARG A 106 16.81 9.04 -15.88
C ARG A 106 18.16 9.72 -16.10
N GLY A 107 19.26 9.16 -15.58
CA GLY A 107 20.57 9.83 -15.55
C GLY A 107 20.63 11.04 -14.62
N ALA A 108 19.69 11.12 -13.67
CA ALA A 108 19.54 12.22 -12.71
C ALA A 108 20.21 11.93 -11.35
N LEU A 109 20.68 10.69 -11.14
CA LEU A 109 21.42 10.32 -9.93
C LEU A 109 22.87 10.82 -10.01
N SER A 110 23.15 11.91 -9.31
CA SER A 110 24.51 12.42 -9.09
C SER A 110 24.92 12.24 -7.62
N PRO A 111 26.22 12.31 -7.28
CA PRO A 111 26.66 12.26 -5.88
C PRO A 111 25.95 13.26 -4.97
N ALA A 112 25.68 14.47 -5.47
CA ALA A 112 24.95 15.50 -4.72
C ALA A 112 23.48 15.14 -4.48
N VAL A 113 22.82 14.50 -5.46
CA VAL A 113 21.42 14.04 -5.33
C VAL A 113 21.35 12.85 -4.36
N GLU A 114 22.30 11.93 -4.44
CA GLU A 114 22.40 10.80 -3.51
C GLU A 114 22.67 11.28 -2.08
N GLU A 115 23.60 12.23 -1.89
CA GLU A 115 23.87 12.86 -0.60
C GLU A 115 22.64 13.58 -0.05
N LYS A 116 21.92 14.34 -0.89
CA LYS A 116 20.65 14.99 -0.50
C LYS A 116 19.65 13.95 -0.01
N LEU A 117 19.40 12.89 -0.77
CA LEU A 117 18.44 11.84 -0.41
C LEU A 117 18.84 11.15 0.91
N MET A 118 20.11 10.79 1.07
CA MET A 118 20.61 10.16 2.31
C MET A 118 20.50 11.08 3.51
N ARG A 119 20.82 12.37 3.36
CA ARG A 119 20.67 13.35 4.43
C ARG A 119 19.21 13.48 4.85
N GLN A 120 18.29 13.62 3.90
CA GLN A 120 16.86 13.76 4.18
C GLN A 120 16.30 12.49 4.83
N PHE A 121 16.68 11.31 4.34
CA PHE A 121 16.35 10.02 4.96
C PHE A 121 16.76 9.98 6.44
N ILE A 122 18.02 10.35 6.76
CA ILE A 122 18.51 10.32 8.14
C ILE A 122 17.77 11.32 9.00
N VAL A 123 17.52 12.53 8.50
CA VAL A 123 16.76 13.57 9.23
C VAL A 123 15.36 13.08 9.58
N GLU A 124 14.64 12.55 8.59
CA GLU A 124 13.26 12.08 8.75
C GLU A 124 13.16 10.94 9.77
N VAL A 125 13.97 9.87 9.61
CA VAL A 125 13.95 8.74 10.55
C VAL A 125 14.35 9.21 11.96
N THR A 126 15.32 10.13 12.08
CA THR A 126 15.69 10.69 13.39
C THR A 126 14.56 11.47 14.02
N ALA A 127 13.86 12.31 13.26
CA ALA A 127 12.73 13.06 13.77
C ALA A 127 11.60 12.12 14.24
N HIS A 128 11.30 11.06 13.47
CA HIS A 128 10.32 10.04 13.81
C HIS A 128 10.65 9.32 15.13
N GLU A 129 11.88 8.81 15.28
CA GLU A 129 12.27 8.11 16.51
C GLU A 129 12.30 9.06 17.72
N VAL A 130 12.74 10.31 17.54
CA VAL A 130 12.66 11.32 18.59
C VAL A 130 11.20 11.58 18.97
N GLY A 131 10.28 11.63 18.01
CA GLY A 131 8.84 11.73 18.27
C GLY A 131 8.32 10.60 19.18
N HIS A 132 8.73 9.35 18.94
CA HIS A 132 8.42 8.24 19.84
C HIS A 132 8.98 8.45 21.25
N THR A 133 10.20 8.98 21.40
CA THR A 133 10.76 9.30 22.72
C THR A 133 10.02 10.42 23.45
N LEU A 134 9.26 11.24 22.71
CA LEU A 134 8.37 12.27 23.24
C LEU A 134 6.93 11.75 23.43
N GLY A 135 6.72 10.43 23.34
CA GLY A 135 5.42 9.80 23.53
C GLY A 135 4.46 9.93 22.34
N LEU A 136 4.93 10.39 21.18
CA LEU A 136 4.11 10.46 19.98
C LEU A 136 3.91 9.07 19.38
N ARG A 137 2.67 8.80 18.99
CA ARG A 137 2.27 7.60 18.26
C ARG A 137 2.34 7.85 16.75
N HIS A 138 2.33 6.78 15.95
CA HIS A 138 2.23 6.92 14.49
C HIS A 138 0.99 7.73 14.09
N ASN A 139 1.12 8.49 13.01
CA ASN A 139 0.06 9.26 12.39
C ASN A 139 0.04 9.02 10.87
N PHE A 140 -0.71 8.02 10.45
CA PHE A 140 -0.79 7.54 9.07
C PHE A 140 -1.75 8.34 8.16
N ARG A 141 -2.30 9.44 8.68
CA ARG A 141 -3.13 10.40 7.91
C ARG A 141 -2.39 11.70 7.63
N ALA A 142 -1.18 11.86 8.15
CA ALA A 142 -0.46 13.12 8.13
C ALA A 142 -0.04 13.53 6.71
N SER A 143 0.18 12.57 5.82
CA SER A 143 0.56 12.76 4.42
C SER A 143 -0.47 13.52 3.56
N THR A 144 -1.65 13.83 4.11
CA THR A 144 -2.83 14.31 3.37
C THR A 144 -2.98 15.84 3.27
N ILE A 145 -2.05 16.63 3.81
CA ILE A 145 -2.17 18.09 3.92
C ILE A 145 -1.80 18.88 2.65
N LEU A 146 -1.04 18.27 1.72
CA LEU A 146 -0.61 18.90 0.47
C LEU A 146 -1.33 18.28 -0.73
N LYS A 147 -1.59 19.06 -1.78
CA LYS A 147 -2.08 18.54 -3.06
C LYS A 147 -0.96 17.83 -3.84
N PRO A 148 -1.27 16.92 -4.78
CA PRO A 148 -0.26 16.23 -5.58
C PRO A 148 0.74 17.16 -6.29
N GLU A 149 0.30 18.31 -6.78
CA GLU A 149 1.13 19.32 -7.44
C GLU A 149 2.02 20.13 -6.50
N GLU A 150 1.77 20.07 -5.19
CA GLU A 150 2.52 20.83 -4.16
C GLU A 150 3.67 20.00 -3.55
N LEU A 151 3.69 18.68 -3.76
CA LEU A 151 4.68 17.78 -3.15
C LEU A 151 6.14 18.09 -3.52
N ASN A 152 6.37 18.72 -4.68
CA ASN A 152 7.71 19.14 -5.13
C ASN A 152 7.96 20.66 -4.98
N ASP A 153 7.01 21.42 -4.43
CA ASP A 153 7.17 22.85 -4.18
C ASP A 153 7.91 23.08 -2.86
N VAL A 154 9.24 23.19 -2.96
CA VAL A 154 10.13 23.37 -1.80
C VAL A 154 9.71 24.53 -0.90
N SER A 155 9.16 25.61 -1.46
CA SER A 155 8.74 26.77 -0.67
C SER A 155 7.56 26.45 0.26
N LYS A 156 6.65 25.58 -0.18
CA LYS A 156 5.54 25.08 0.65
C LYS A 156 6.01 24.00 1.60
N THR A 157 6.82 23.07 1.12
CA THR A 157 7.24 21.93 1.93
C THR A 157 8.17 22.32 3.07
N GLU A 158 8.96 23.39 2.93
CA GLU A 158 9.77 23.96 4.01
C GLU A 158 8.96 24.80 5.00
N SER A 159 7.89 25.46 4.55
CA SER A 159 7.10 26.37 5.39
C SER A 159 5.97 25.66 6.17
N ILE A 160 5.30 24.70 5.53
CA ILE A 160 4.17 23.96 6.09
C ILE A 160 4.59 22.54 6.52
N GLY A 161 5.57 21.94 5.83
CA GLY A 161 5.89 20.51 5.92
C GLY A 161 5.37 19.73 4.71
N GLN A 162 6.09 18.68 4.30
CA GLN A 162 5.60 17.71 3.30
C GLN A 162 4.45 16.84 3.83
N SER A 163 4.39 16.69 5.15
CA SER A 163 3.41 15.92 5.90
C SER A 163 3.06 16.69 7.18
N ALA A 164 1.87 16.46 7.73
CA ALA A 164 1.46 17.09 8.98
C ALA A 164 2.31 16.64 10.18
N SER A 165 2.95 15.48 10.07
CA SER A 165 3.68 14.84 11.14
C SER A 165 4.83 13.99 10.60
N VAL A 166 5.98 14.03 11.27
CA VAL A 166 7.07 13.06 11.05
C VAL A 166 6.70 11.66 11.53
N MET A 167 5.60 11.50 12.26
CA MET A 167 5.12 10.21 12.77
C MET A 167 4.36 9.37 11.72
N ASP A 168 4.23 9.86 10.48
CA ASP A 168 3.73 9.06 9.36
C ASP A 168 4.81 8.11 8.83
N TYR A 169 4.38 7.13 8.03
CA TYR A 169 5.27 6.42 7.13
C TYR A 169 5.32 7.13 5.79
N ASN A 170 6.04 8.26 5.73
CA ASN A 170 6.13 9.07 4.52
C ASN A 170 6.87 8.32 3.40
N PRO A 171 6.38 8.33 2.15
CA PRO A 171 7.07 7.71 1.02
C PRO A 171 8.17 8.63 0.47
N ILE A 172 9.08 8.04 -0.31
CA ILE A 172 10.04 8.82 -1.09
C ILE A 172 9.34 9.48 -2.27
N ILE A 173 9.26 10.81 -2.26
CA ILE A 173 8.67 11.62 -3.33
C ILE A 173 9.63 11.68 -4.52
N ILE A 174 9.20 11.13 -5.64
CA ILE A 174 9.89 11.20 -6.92
C ILE A 174 9.02 12.02 -7.87
N ALA A 175 9.56 13.12 -8.39
CA ALA A 175 8.87 13.97 -9.33
C ALA A 175 8.51 13.21 -10.62
N ALA A 176 7.40 13.59 -11.26
CA ALA A 176 7.04 13.00 -12.54
C ALA A 176 8.07 13.39 -13.60
N LYS A 177 8.11 12.65 -14.71
CA LYS A 177 9.08 12.91 -15.77
C LYS A 177 8.87 14.31 -16.35
N GLY A 178 9.92 15.14 -16.30
CA GLY A 178 9.89 16.52 -16.78
C GLY A 178 9.52 17.55 -15.71
N GLU A 179 9.12 17.11 -14.51
CA GLU A 179 8.96 17.98 -13.34
C GLU A 179 10.30 18.18 -12.63
N GLN A 180 10.42 19.31 -11.92
CA GLN A 180 11.58 19.57 -11.07
C GLN A 180 11.45 18.75 -9.78
N GLN A 181 12.53 18.05 -9.41
CA GLN A 181 12.60 17.31 -8.15
C GLN A 181 12.68 18.27 -6.97
N GLY A 182 11.73 18.13 -6.02
CA GLY A 182 11.74 18.81 -4.73
C GLY A 182 12.54 18.04 -3.68
N ASP A 183 12.03 18.02 -2.44
CA ASP A 183 12.55 17.17 -1.37
C ASP A 183 11.98 15.75 -1.46
N PHE A 184 12.79 14.77 -1.08
CA PHE A 184 12.44 13.35 -1.19
C PHE A 184 11.58 12.87 -0.02
N VAL A 185 11.77 13.43 1.16
CA VAL A 185 11.02 13.17 2.41
C VAL A 185 10.96 14.46 3.23
N PRO A 186 10.06 14.55 4.23
CA PRO A 186 9.98 15.75 5.06
C PRO A 186 11.34 16.14 5.64
N VAL A 187 11.64 17.44 5.61
CA VAL A 187 12.87 18.01 6.16
C VAL A 187 12.62 18.93 7.35
N THR A 188 11.37 19.07 7.73
CA THR A 188 10.87 19.89 8.83
C THR A 188 9.70 19.18 9.51
N LEU A 189 9.43 19.56 10.76
CA LEU A 189 8.25 19.10 11.49
C LEU A 189 6.98 19.70 10.90
N GLY A 190 5.89 18.94 10.95
CA GLY A 190 4.61 19.40 10.46
C GLY A 190 3.72 20.02 11.55
N PRO A 191 2.61 20.66 11.18
CA PRO A 191 1.67 21.30 12.10
C PRO A 191 1.11 20.38 13.19
N TYR A 192 0.87 19.10 12.90
CA TYR A 192 0.40 18.13 13.89
C TYR A 192 1.45 17.86 14.96
N ASP A 193 2.74 17.79 14.60
CA ASP A 193 3.82 17.58 15.58
C ASP A 193 3.83 18.71 16.62
N TYR A 194 3.77 19.96 16.16
CA TYR A 194 3.71 21.11 17.06
C TYR A 194 2.45 21.11 17.92
N TRP A 195 1.30 20.73 17.35
CA TRP A 195 0.04 20.65 18.08
C TRP A 195 0.08 19.59 19.19
N ALA A 196 0.58 18.40 18.88
CA ALA A 196 0.69 17.29 19.83
C ALA A 196 1.66 17.63 20.96
N ILE A 197 2.82 18.25 20.65
CA ILE A 197 3.77 18.71 21.66
C ILE A 197 3.20 19.85 22.50
N GLU A 198 2.45 20.79 21.90
CA GLU A 198 1.76 21.84 22.66
C GLU A 198 0.77 21.23 23.66
N TYR A 199 -0.01 20.22 23.26
CA TYR A 199 -0.92 19.53 24.16
C TYR A 199 -0.17 18.80 25.28
N ALA A 200 0.91 18.08 24.96
CA ALA A 200 1.58 17.21 25.91
C ALA A 200 2.53 17.93 26.90
N TYR A 201 3.14 19.05 26.49
CA TYR A 201 4.29 19.63 27.21
C TYR A 201 4.18 21.11 27.54
N LYS A 202 3.14 21.82 27.09
CA LYS A 202 3.00 23.24 27.41
C LYS A 202 2.74 23.42 28.92
N PRO A 203 3.50 24.26 29.63
CA PRO A 203 3.25 24.54 31.04
C PRO A 203 1.98 25.39 31.20
N PHE A 204 1.17 25.07 32.19
CA PHE A 204 -0.03 25.84 32.57
C PHE A 204 0.09 26.33 34.02
N GLU A 205 -0.24 27.59 34.26
CA GLU A 205 -0.30 28.18 35.60
C GLU A 205 -1.73 28.19 36.18
N GLY A 206 -2.74 27.88 35.35
CA GLY A 206 -4.16 27.98 35.65
C GLY A 206 -4.90 26.64 35.64
N ASP A 207 -6.11 26.63 35.09
CA ASP A 207 -6.90 25.40 34.92
C ASP A 207 -6.37 24.60 33.73
N GLU A 208 -5.38 23.74 34.00
CA GLU A 208 -4.77 22.84 33.02
C GLU A 208 -5.80 22.10 32.19
N LYS A 209 -6.89 21.61 32.80
CA LYS A 209 -7.92 20.86 32.08
C LYS A 209 -8.64 21.72 31.05
N ALA A 210 -8.99 22.96 31.41
CA ALA A 210 -9.65 23.89 30.51
C ALA A 210 -8.72 24.31 29.36
N ASP A 211 -7.45 24.54 29.64
CA ASP A 211 -6.46 24.92 28.63
C ASP A 211 -6.13 23.76 27.67
N LEU A 212 -6.00 22.53 28.18
CA LEU A 212 -5.86 21.32 27.36
C LEU A 212 -7.08 21.11 26.46
N ALA A 213 -8.30 21.28 26.99
CA ALA A 213 -9.52 21.17 26.21
C ALA A 213 -9.55 22.17 25.04
N LYS A 214 -9.06 23.41 25.27
CA LYS A 214 -8.94 24.41 24.21
C LYS A 214 -7.96 23.99 23.12
N ILE A 215 -6.82 23.41 23.47
CA ILE A 215 -5.83 22.89 22.50
C ILE A 215 -6.45 21.73 21.70
N ALA A 216 -7.08 20.77 22.39
CA ALA A 216 -7.70 19.58 21.81
C ALA A 216 -8.86 19.91 20.86
N SER A 217 -9.61 20.99 21.11
CA SER A 217 -10.74 21.41 20.26
C SER A 217 -10.34 21.73 18.80
N ARG A 218 -9.05 21.84 18.50
CA ARG A 218 -8.53 22.01 17.13
C ARG A 218 -8.47 20.70 16.32
N ALA A 219 -8.93 19.56 16.85
CA ALA A 219 -8.87 18.27 16.17
C ALA A 219 -9.52 18.24 14.76
N ALA A 220 -10.46 19.15 14.49
CA ALA A 220 -11.09 19.30 13.18
C ALA A 220 -10.31 20.17 12.17
N ASP A 221 -9.19 20.77 12.56
CA ASP A 221 -8.34 21.56 11.67
C ASP A 221 -7.79 20.68 10.53
N PRO A 222 -7.98 21.04 9.25
CA PRO A 222 -7.45 20.28 8.11
C PRO A 222 -5.93 20.09 8.12
N MET A 223 -5.18 20.94 8.84
CA MET A 223 -3.74 20.82 9.00
C MET A 223 -3.32 19.87 10.13
N LEU A 224 -4.28 19.36 10.92
CA LEU A 224 -4.03 18.45 12.04
C LEU A 224 -4.67 17.06 11.84
N PRO A 225 -4.59 16.44 10.64
CA PRO A 225 -5.17 15.13 10.43
C PRO A 225 -4.49 14.10 11.33
N TYR A 226 -5.28 13.17 11.88
CA TYR A 226 -4.78 12.11 12.75
C TYR A 226 -5.51 10.79 12.50
N ALA A 227 -4.73 9.73 12.28
CA ALA A 227 -5.17 8.34 12.37
C ALA A 227 -3.95 7.49 12.77
N THR A 228 -4.13 6.58 13.72
CA THR A 228 -3.01 5.84 14.32
C THR A 228 -3.17 4.34 14.11
N ASP A 229 -2.31 3.49 14.68
CA ASP A 229 -2.18 2.09 14.24
C ASP A 229 -3.48 1.26 14.37
N GLU A 230 -4.35 1.53 15.36
CA GLU A 230 -5.65 0.86 15.47
C GLU A 230 -6.65 1.31 14.41
N ASP A 231 -6.45 2.47 13.78
CA ASP A 231 -7.27 2.96 12.68
C ASP A 231 -6.82 2.30 11.35
N THR A 232 -5.51 2.15 11.17
CA THR A 232 -4.92 1.59 9.95
C THR A 232 -5.18 0.09 9.83
N LEU A 233 -5.27 -0.64 10.96
CA LEU A 233 -5.53 -2.09 11.06
C LEU A 233 -4.67 -2.97 10.12
N GLY A 234 -3.45 -2.50 9.83
CA GLY A 234 -2.65 -2.92 8.68
C GLY A 234 -3.27 -2.40 7.38
N THR A 235 -2.58 -1.48 6.70
CA THR A 235 -3.04 -0.71 5.52
C THR A 235 -3.83 -1.54 4.49
N PHE A 236 -3.45 -2.81 4.33
CA PHE A 236 -3.97 -3.72 3.31
C PHE A 236 -5.12 -4.61 3.79
N SER A 237 -5.51 -4.52 5.06
CA SER A 237 -6.60 -5.27 5.66
C SER A 237 -7.96 -4.79 5.15
N PRO A 238 -8.89 -5.69 4.77
CA PRO A 238 -10.26 -5.31 4.43
C PRO A 238 -11.02 -4.67 5.61
N ASN A 239 -10.53 -4.85 6.84
CA ASN A 239 -11.08 -4.19 8.02
C ASN A 239 -10.70 -2.71 8.12
N ALA A 240 -9.63 -2.29 7.46
CA ALA A 240 -9.23 -0.88 7.40
C ALA A 240 -10.22 -0.10 6.52
N ILE A 241 -10.81 0.96 7.07
CA ILE A 241 -11.98 1.64 6.48
C ILE A 241 -11.66 2.98 5.83
N ASP A 242 -10.70 3.75 6.36
CA ASP A 242 -10.42 5.11 5.90
C ASP A 242 -9.35 5.12 4.81
N PRO A 243 -9.66 5.49 3.55
CA PRO A 243 -8.70 5.49 2.47
C PRO A 243 -7.62 6.58 2.55
N LEU A 244 -7.68 7.47 3.54
CA LEU A 244 -6.66 8.50 3.80
C LEU A 244 -5.69 8.13 4.94
N ASP A 245 -5.86 6.94 5.51
CA ASP A 245 -5.05 6.42 6.61
C ASP A 245 -4.23 5.22 6.07
N ASN A 246 -3.02 5.49 5.59
CA ASN A 246 -2.18 4.48 4.95
C ASN A 246 -0.70 4.69 5.23
N GLN A 247 0.06 3.62 5.08
CA GLN A 247 1.51 3.70 5.04
C GLN A 247 1.99 3.96 3.60
N PHE A 248 3.01 4.80 3.46
CA PHE A 248 3.69 5.09 2.19
C PHE A 248 2.78 5.68 1.10
N ASP A 249 1.76 6.46 1.48
CA ASP A 249 1.00 7.32 0.58
C ASP A 249 1.37 8.80 0.75
N ALA A 250 0.95 9.64 -0.19
CA ALA A 250 1.15 11.08 -0.10
C ALA A 250 0.06 11.86 -0.80
N SER A 251 -0.15 13.07 -0.31
CA SER A 251 -1.10 14.08 -0.74
C SER A 251 -2.55 13.90 -0.29
N SER A 252 -3.32 14.97 -0.40
CA SER A 252 -4.76 15.05 -0.20
C SER A 252 -5.57 14.23 -1.21
N ASP A 253 -4.95 13.72 -2.28
CA ASP A 253 -5.59 12.84 -3.27
C ASP A 253 -4.70 11.61 -3.56
N PRO A 254 -4.78 10.56 -2.71
CA PRO A 254 -4.00 9.34 -2.89
C PRO A 254 -4.22 8.65 -4.25
N LEU A 255 -5.41 8.73 -4.83
CA LEU A 255 -5.69 8.15 -6.17
C LEU A 255 -4.87 8.89 -7.24
N ALA A 256 -4.82 10.21 -7.19
CA ALA A 256 -4.00 11.01 -8.10
C ALA A 256 -2.49 10.79 -7.87
N TYR A 257 -2.05 10.67 -6.62
CA TYR A 257 -0.67 10.33 -6.28
C TYR A 257 -0.26 8.96 -6.86
N PHE A 258 -1.04 7.91 -6.59
CA PHE A 258 -0.70 6.57 -7.08
C PHE A 258 -0.83 6.45 -8.60
N ARG A 259 -1.73 7.20 -9.25
CA ARG A 259 -1.75 7.31 -10.72
C ARG A 259 -0.39 7.73 -11.27
N ARG A 260 0.21 8.79 -10.72
CA ARG A 260 1.56 9.23 -11.09
C ARG A 260 2.62 8.19 -10.73
N ARG A 261 2.49 7.50 -9.60
CA ARG A 261 3.42 6.42 -9.21
C ARG A 261 3.39 5.25 -10.20
N PHE A 262 2.22 4.82 -10.68
CA PHE A 262 2.13 3.77 -11.70
C PHE A 262 2.80 4.19 -13.02
N GLU A 263 2.67 5.46 -13.41
CA GLU A 263 3.35 6.00 -14.59
C GLU A 263 4.88 5.98 -14.43
N ILE A 264 5.40 6.33 -13.25
CA ILE A 264 6.83 6.24 -12.93
C ILE A 264 7.32 4.77 -12.97
N VAL A 265 6.54 3.83 -12.44
CA VAL A 265 6.86 2.40 -12.53
C VAL A 265 6.90 1.93 -13.98
N SER A 266 5.93 2.35 -14.80
CA SER A 266 5.88 2.03 -16.23
C SER A 266 7.09 2.61 -16.99
N GLU A 267 7.50 3.83 -16.65
CA GLU A 267 8.72 4.45 -17.18
C GLU A 267 9.95 3.61 -16.85
N LEU A 268 10.09 3.20 -15.57
CA LEU A 268 11.19 2.37 -15.11
C LEU A 268 11.26 1.06 -15.90
N TRP A 269 10.16 0.31 -15.97
CA TRP A 269 10.12 -0.99 -16.65
C TRP A 269 10.45 -0.90 -18.14
N THR A 270 10.05 0.19 -18.81
CA THR A 270 10.28 0.40 -20.23
C THR A 270 11.73 0.78 -20.55
N SER A 271 12.43 1.43 -19.62
CA SER A 271 13.75 2.02 -19.90
C SER A 271 14.92 1.38 -19.15
N MET A 272 14.66 0.64 -18.06
CA MET A 272 15.71 0.09 -17.20
C MET A 272 16.70 -0.83 -17.91
N GLU A 273 16.26 -1.63 -18.90
CA GLU A 273 17.15 -2.52 -19.64
C GLU A 273 18.30 -1.76 -20.31
N SER A 274 17.99 -0.62 -20.92
CA SER A 274 18.96 0.21 -21.65
C SER A 274 19.77 1.15 -20.76
N ARG A 275 19.29 1.43 -19.55
CA ARG A 275 19.83 2.48 -18.67
C ARG A 275 20.58 1.93 -17.46
N LEU A 276 20.18 0.77 -16.94
CA LEU A 276 20.78 0.19 -15.74
C LEU A 276 21.80 -0.91 -16.06
N ALA A 277 21.69 -1.60 -17.20
CA ALA A 277 22.66 -2.63 -17.57
C ALA A 277 23.97 -2.02 -18.07
N LYS A 278 25.10 -2.37 -17.41
CA LYS A 278 26.44 -1.85 -17.72
C LYS A 278 27.39 -2.97 -18.16
N PRO A 279 28.33 -2.71 -19.10
CA PRO A 279 29.35 -3.70 -19.49
C PRO A 279 30.19 -4.16 -18.30
N GLY A 280 30.33 -5.48 -18.13
CA GLY A 280 31.11 -6.08 -17.05
C GLY A 280 30.34 -6.34 -15.75
N GLU A 281 29.10 -5.86 -15.63
CA GLU A 281 28.23 -6.09 -14.49
C GLU A 281 27.21 -7.23 -14.76
N GLY A 282 26.63 -7.76 -13.68
CA GLY A 282 25.55 -8.74 -13.76
C GLY A 282 24.18 -8.13 -14.03
N TYR A 283 23.24 -8.91 -14.56
CA TYR A 283 21.88 -8.45 -14.88
C TYR A 283 20.94 -8.32 -13.66
N GLN A 284 21.41 -8.67 -12.46
CA GLN A 284 20.61 -8.67 -11.23
C GLN A 284 19.98 -7.30 -10.95
N VAL A 285 20.64 -6.20 -11.32
CA VAL A 285 20.12 -4.84 -11.21
C VAL A 285 18.72 -4.68 -11.85
N LEU A 286 18.48 -5.35 -12.97
CA LEU A 286 17.19 -5.30 -13.68
C LEU A 286 16.10 -6.03 -12.90
N ARG A 287 16.42 -7.20 -12.33
CA ARG A 287 15.48 -7.96 -11.50
C ARG A 287 15.05 -7.17 -10.26
N ARG A 288 15.99 -6.44 -9.65
CA ARG A 288 15.73 -5.62 -8.47
C ARG A 288 14.88 -4.40 -8.79
N ALA A 289 15.24 -3.67 -9.85
CA ALA A 289 14.46 -2.54 -10.31
C ALA A 289 13.01 -2.94 -10.66
N LEU A 290 12.84 -4.08 -11.36
CA LEU A 290 11.51 -4.64 -11.63
C LEU A 290 10.74 -4.92 -10.34
N SER A 291 11.36 -5.60 -9.38
CA SER A 291 10.71 -6.02 -8.13
C SER A 291 10.37 -4.83 -7.22
N ARG A 292 11.24 -3.80 -7.16
CA ARG A 292 10.94 -2.52 -6.50
C ARG A 292 9.71 -1.87 -7.11
N GLY A 293 9.64 -1.80 -8.44
CA GLY A 293 8.46 -1.30 -9.15
C GLY A 293 7.18 -2.11 -8.86
N LEU A 294 7.28 -3.44 -8.76
CA LEU A 294 6.14 -4.28 -8.38
C LEU A 294 5.62 -3.98 -6.97
N ASN A 295 6.51 -3.70 -6.00
CA ASN A 295 6.11 -3.34 -4.64
C ASN A 295 5.36 -2.00 -4.63
N GLU A 296 5.84 -1.00 -5.36
CA GLU A 296 5.13 0.28 -5.54
C GLU A 296 3.76 0.08 -6.20
N TYR A 297 3.71 -0.79 -7.21
CA TYR A 297 2.46 -1.15 -7.88
C TYR A 297 1.49 -1.82 -6.90
N TYR A 298 1.97 -2.74 -6.06
CA TYR A 298 1.17 -3.44 -5.05
C TYR A 298 0.57 -2.46 -4.04
N ASN A 299 1.40 -1.58 -3.48
CA ASN A 299 0.96 -0.55 -2.52
C ASN A 299 -0.13 0.33 -3.14
N GLY A 300 0.10 0.83 -4.35
CA GLY A 300 -0.88 1.69 -5.02
C GLY A 300 -2.21 1.01 -5.31
N LEU A 301 -2.19 -0.26 -5.74
CA LEU A 301 -3.42 -1.01 -6.03
C LEU A 301 -4.24 -1.28 -4.75
N LEU A 302 -3.57 -1.63 -3.65
CA LEU A 302 -4.27 -1.92 -2.40
C LEU A 302 -4.77 -0.66 -1.69
N THR A 303 -4.01 0.43 -1.71
CA THR A 303 -4.49 1.72 -1.20
C THR A 303 -5.66 2.23 -2.05
N SER A 304 -5.56 2.18 -3.38
CA SER A 304 -6.66 2.61 -4.26
C SER A 304 -7.94 1.79 -4.07
N SER A 305 -7.82 0.49 -3.80
CA SER A 305 -8.98 -0.36 -3.50
C SER A 305 -9.58 -0.14 -2.10
N LYS A 306 -8.95 0.63 -1.21
CA LYS A 306 -9.53 1.05 0.08
C LYS A 306 -10.64 2.11 -0.07
N PHE A 307 -10.65 2.85 -1.18
CA PHE A 307 -11.72 3.79 -1.50
C PHE A 307 -13.05 3.08 -1.78
N ILE A 308 -13.03 1.85 -2.32
CA ILE A 308 -14.25 1.05 -2.54
C ILE A 308 -14.79 0.60 -1.18
N ALA A 309 -16.05 0.95 -0.90
CA ALA A 309 -16.66 0.81 0.43
C ALA A 309 -15.98 1.65 1.52
N GLY A 310 -15.08 2.58 1.18
CA GLY A 310 -14.34 3.36 2.16
C GLY A 310 -15.24 4.26 3.01
N VAL A 311 -14.78 4.56 4.21
CA VAL A 311 -15.45 5.47 5.16
C VAL A 311 -14.35 6.30 5.81
N TYR A 312 -14.40 7.62 5.64
CA TYR A 312 -13.54 8.54 6.39
C TYR A 312 -13.91 8.47 7.87
N HIS A 313 -12.91 8.27 8.71
CA HIS A 313 -13.06 8.14 10.16
C HIS A 313 -12.53 9.39 10.84
N HIS A 314 -13.36 10.04 11.65
CA HIS A 314 -13.01 11.26 12.38
C HIS A 314 -13.18 11.06 13.89
N ARG A 315 -12.29 11.68 14.66
CA ARG A 315 -12.23 11.59 16.13
C ARG A 315 -12.65 12.90 16.81
N ASP A 316 -13.38 13.74 16.06
CA ASP A 316 -13.86 15.04 16.50
C ASP A 316 -14.92 14.89 17.60
N HIS A 317 -14.96 15.81 18.56
CA HIS A 317 -15.96 15.82 19.63
C HIS A 317 -17.16 16.70 19.28
N VAL A 318 -18.31 16.40 19.90
CA VAL A 318 -19.49 17.26 19.81
C VAL A 318 -19.16 18.65 20.35
N GLY A 319 -19.31 19.66 19.48
CA GLY A 319 -19.04 21.05 19.82
C GLY A 319 -17.64 21.55 19.44
N ASP A 320 -16.77 20.69 18.89
CA ASP A 320 -15.50 21.14 18.33
C ASP A 320 -15.75 22.15 17.18
N PRO A 321 -14.97 23.25 17.11
CA PRO A 321 -15.01 24.16 15.97
C PRO A 321 -14.80 23.42 14.65
N ASN A 322 -15.74 23.56 13.71
CA ASN A 322 -15.75 22.84 12.42
C ASN A 322 -15.82 21.31 12.54
N GLY A 323 -16.33 20.78 13.66
CA GLY A 323 -16.40 19.34 13.91
C GLY A 323 -17.10 18.56 12.79
N ARG A 324 -16.47 17.45 12.39
CA ARG A 324 -16.94 16.52 11.36
C ARG A 324 -17.73 15.38 12.00
N VAL A 325 -18.53 14.69 11.18
CA VAL A 325 -19.18 13.46 11.63
C VAL A 325 -18.16 12.34 11.81
N PRO A 326 -18.30 11.43 12.79
CA PRO A 326 -17.31 10.39 13.04
C PRO A 326 -17.09 9.43 11.87
N TYR A 327 -18.13 9.19 11.07
CA TYR A 327 -18.08 8.31 9.91
C TYR A 327 -18.73 8.97 8.72
N GLU A 328 -17.95 9.20 7.67
CA GLU A 328 -18.42 9.76 6.41
C GLU A 328 -18.11 8.76 5.28
N PRO A 329 -19.12 8.18 4.60
CA PRO A 329 -18.89 7.33 3.45
C PRO A 329 -18.09 8.08 2.38
N VAL A 330 -17.12 7.39 1.76
CA VAL A 330 -16.41 7.96 0.62
C VAL A 330 -17.43 8.30 -0.47
N PRO A 331 -17.40 9.52 -1.04
CA PRO A 331 -18.33 9.92 -2.09
C PRO A 331 -18.38 8.92 -3.24
N ALA A 332 -19.58 8.63 -3.75
CA ALA A 332 -19.78 7.60 -4.77
C ALA A 332 -18.91 7.83 -6.02
N ASP A 333 -18.69 9.08 -6.40
CA ASP A 333 -17.88 9.47 -7.55
C ASP A 333 -16.40 9.14 -7.34
N LYS A 334 -15.89 9.32 -6.12
CA LYS A 334 -14.53 8.91 -5.74
C LYS A 334 -14.38 7.39 -5.71
N GLN A 335 -15.42 6.65 -5.29
CA GLN A 335 -15.42 5.19 -5.41
C GLN A 335 -15.39 4.72 -6.87
N ARG A 336 -16.13 5.39 -7.76
CA ARG A 336 -16.09 5.12 -9.21
C ARG A 336 -14.73 5.45 -9.82
N GLU A 337 -14.12 6.58 -9.44
CA GLU A 337 -12.76 6.94 -9.83
C GLU A 337 -11.76 5.86 -9.42
N ALA A 338 -11.86 5.35 -8.18
CA ALA A 338 -11.00 4.28 -7.69
C ALA A 338 -11.20 2.98 -8.49
N LEU A 339 -12.44 2.60 -8.78
CA LEU A 339 -12.73 1.43 -9.62
C LEU A 339 -12.13 1.60 -11.02
N ASP A 340 -12.25 2.77 -11.63
CA ASP A 340 -11.68 3.06 -12.95
C ASP A 340 -10.15 3.01 -12.94
N LEU A 341 -9.51 3.52 -11.88
CA LEU A 341 -8.07 3.39 -11.69
C LEU A 341 -7.65 1.91 -11.61
N LEU A 342 -8.36 1.07 -10.83
CA LEU A 342 -8.06 -0.37 -10.75
C LEU A 342 -8.29 -1.08 -12.09
N ARG A 343 -9.36 -0.75 -12.81
CA ARG A 343 -9.61 -1.28 -14.16
C ARG A 343 -8.47 -0.94 -15.12
N ASN A 344 -7.98 0.29 -15.06
CA ASN A 344 -6.94 0.79 -15.94
C ASN A 344 -5.54 0.31 -15.58
N PHE A 345 -5.22 0.13 -14.30
CA PHE A 345 -3.86 -0.22 -13.84
C PHE A 345 -3.72 -1.67 -13.38
N ALA A 346 -4.68 -2.23 -12.64
CA ALA A 346 -4.61 -3.63 -12.19
C ALA A 346 -5.01 -4.63 -13.27
N PHE A 347 -6.10 -4.35 -14.00
CA PHE A 347 -6.76 -5.37 -14.82
C PHE A 347 -6.49 -5.24 -16.31
N LYS A 348 -5.92 -4.13 -16.78
CA LYS A 348 -5.52 -3.97 -18.17
C LYS A 348 -4.18 -4.65 -18.43
N GLU A 349 -4.15 -5.60 -19.37
CA GLU A 349 -2.93 -6.38 -19.67
C GLU A 349 -1.76 -5.52 -20.15
N ASP A 350 -2.03 -4.45 -20.90
CA ASP A 350 -1.00 -3.60 -21.51
C ASP A 350 0.04 -3.09 -20.50
N ASN A 351 -0.35 -2.91 -19.23
CA ASN A 351 0.57 -2.45 -18.18
C ASN A 351 1.58 -3.50 -17.73
N PHE A 352 1.37 -4.77 -18.11
CA PHE A 352 2.20 -5.90 -17.70
C PHE A 352 2.95 -6.54 -18.88
N GLN A 353 2.94 -5.88 -20.05
CA GLN A 353 3.69 -6.34 -21.22
C GLN A 353 5.15 -5.88 -21.11
N LEU A 354 6.03 -6.79 -20.71
CA LEU A 354 7.47 -6.57 -20.70
C LEU A 354 8.10 -7.03 -22.02
N ALA A 355 9.17 -6.36 -22.44
CA ALA A 355 9.95 -6.78 -23.60
C ALA A 355 10.51 -8.20 -23.38
N PRO A 356 10.47 -9.11 -24.38
CA PRO A 356 11.08 -10.43 -24.26
C PRO A 356 12.57 -10.38 -23.93
N SER A 357 13.28 -9.35 -24.40
CA SER A 357 14.69 -9.10 -24.08
C SER A 357 14.91 -8.89 -22.58
N LEU A 358 14.02 -8.12 -21.95
CA LEU A 358 14.07 -7.84 -20.52
C LEU A 358 13.78 -9.10 -19.71
N LEU A 359 12.73 -9.86 -20.04
CA LEU A 359 12.36 -11.10 -19.33
C LEU A 359 13.53 -12.08 -19.27
N ASN A 360 14.29 -12.21 -20.37
CA ASN A 360 15.46 -13.08 -20.45
C ASN A 360 16.68 -12.57 -19.66
N LYS A 361 16.62 -11.36 -19.09
CA LYS A 361 17.68 -10.74 -18.30
C LYS A 361 17.34 -10.63 -16.81
N LEU A 362 16.21 -11.18 -16.34
CA LEU A 362 15.80 -11.13 -14.93
C LEU A 362 16.49 -12.20 -14.07
N ALA A 363 17.83 -12.26 -14.15
CA ALA A 363 18.65 -13.22 -13.42
C ALA A 363 18.55 -12.99 -11.89
N ILE A 364 18.49 -14.09 -11.14
CA ILE A 364 18.50 -14.08 -9.67
C ILE A 364 19.89 -13.74 -9.13
N GLU A 365 19.94 -13.08 -7.97
CA GLU A 365 21.18 -12.92 -7.21
C GLU A 365 21.59 -14.23 -6.54
N ARG A 366 22.88 -14.57 -6.60
CA ARG A 366 23.43 -15.80 -6.03
C ARG A 366 24.30 -15.55 -4.81
N LEU A 367 24.66 -14.30 -4.52
CA LEU A 367 25.44 -13.96 -3.33
C LEU A 367 24.81 -14.50 -2.02
N PRO A 368 23.49 -14.40 -1.75
CA PRO A 368 22.89 -14.98 -0.54
C PRO A 368 23.00 -16.51 -0.41
N THR A 369 23.32 -17.22 -1.50
CA THR A 369 23.56 -18.67 -1.46
C THR A 369 25.00 -19.04 -1.06
N LEU A 370 25.91 -18.07 -1.01
CA LEU A 370 27.27 -18.23 -0.50
C LEU A 370 27.33 -18.17 1.03
N ASP A 371 26.38 -17.46 1.65
CA ASP A 371 26.34 -17.23 3.10
C ASP A 371 25.71 -18.41 3.89
N GLY A 372 25.16 -19.42 3.20
CA GLY A 372 24.75 -20.69 3.80
C GLY A 372 23.70 -21.50 3.02
N ILE A 373 23.46 -22.75 3.45
CA ILE A 373 22.46 -23.68 2.85
C ILE A 373 21.02 -23.13 2.95
N GLY A 374 20.76 -22.17 3.84
CA GLY A 374 19.46 -21.50 3.96
C GLY A 374 19.02 -20.76 2.68
N GLY A 375 19.94 -20.06 2.00
CA GLY A 375 19.65 -19.38 0.73
C GLY A 375 19.28 -20.34 -0.40
N LEU A 376 19.83 -21.57 -0.37
CA LEU A 376 19.47 -22.64 -1.30
C LEU A 376 18.04 -23.17 -1.07
N ARG A 377 17.56 -23.19 0.18
CA ARG A 377 16.19 -23.65 0.51
C ARG A 377 15.12 -22.61 0.21
N ASN A 378 15.47 -21.33 0.20
CA ASN A 378 14.55 -20.23 -0.09
C ASN A 378 14.37 -19.98 -1.60
N THR A 379 15.29 -20.48 -2.43
CA THR A 379 15.20 -20.36 -3.90
C THR A 379 14.27 -21.42 -4.47
N GLN A 380 12.97 -21.12 -4.52
CA GLN A 380 11.94 -22.02 -5.09
C GLN A 380 12.05 -22.15 -6.61
N ARG A 381 12.51 -21.09 -7.31
CA ARG A 381 12.59 -21.00 -8.77
C ARG A 381 13.72 -20.06 -9.20
N ILE A 382 14.49 -20.44 -10.23
CA ILE A 382 15.65 -19.68 -10.72
C ILE A 382 15.23 -18.58 -11.72
N ASP A 383 14.35 -18.91 -12.65
CA ASP A 383 13.78 -17.95 -13.60
C ASP A 383 12.77 -17.03 -12.92
N TYR A 384 12.41 -15.92 -13.57
CA TYR A 384 11.46 -14.95 -13.01
C TYR A 384 10.02 -15.34 -13.39
N PRO A 385 9.14 -15.70 -12.44
CA PRO A 385 7.79 -16.17 -12.72
C PRO A 385 6.84 -14.99 -13.00
N TRP A 386 6.98 -14.32 -14.15
CA TRP A 386 6.24 -13.09 -14.46
C TRP A 386 4.71 -13.25 -14.39
N HIS A 387 4.18 -14.37 -14.88
CA HIS A 387 2.75 -14.69 -14.78
C HIS A 387 2.26 -14.73 -13.34
N ASP A 388 3.04 -15.29 -12.42
CA ASP A 388 2.65 -15.41 -11.01
C ASP A 388 2.74 -14.04 -10.32
N SER A 389 3.78 -13.25 -10.62
CA SER A 389 3.94 -11.89 -10.10
C SER A 389 2.76 -10.98 -10.48
N VAL A 390 2.36 -10.99 -11.76
CA VAL A 390 1.20 -10.21 -12.24
C VAL A 390 -0.10 -10.71 -11.60
N LEU A 391 -0.30 -12.03 -11.56
CA LEU A 391 -1.49 -12.61 -10.97
C LEU A 391 -1.60 -12.31 -9.48
N ASN A 392 -0.48 -12.23 -8.74
CA ASN A 392 -0.49 -11.92 -7.32
C ASN A 392 -0.95 -10.48 -7.05
N LEU A 393 -0.52 -9.50 -7.84
CA LEU A 393 -1.03 -8.12 -7.78
C LEU A 393 -2.55 -8.08 -7.99
N GLN A 394 -3.00 -8.71 -9.07
CA GLN A 394 -4.40 -8.74 -9.47
C GLN A 394 -5.27 -9.48 -8.44
N ARG A 395 -4.79 -10.62 -7.94
CA ARG A 395 -5.45 -11.41 -6.90
C ARG A 395 -5.58 -10.61 -5.61
N ALA A 396 -4.56 -9.85 -5.20
CA ALA A 396 -4.62 -9.07 -3.98
C ALA A 396 -5.74 -8.02 -4.04
N ALA A 397 -5.84 -7.28 -5.16
CA ALA A 397 -6.94 -6.36 -5.40
C ALA A 397 -8.31 -7.07 -5.41
N LEU A 398 -8.45 -8.18 -6.15
CA LEU A 398 -9.70 -8.95 -6.21
C LEU A 398 -10.12 -9.51 -4.84
N ASN A 399 -9.16 -10.01 -4.06
CA ASN A 399 -9.43 -10.55 -2.72
C ASN A 399 -9.97 -9.47 -1.78
N ARG A 400 -9.51 -8.22 -1.89
CA ARG A 400 -10.04 -7.10 -1.11
C ARG A 400 -11.43 -6.72 -1.59
N LEU A 401 -11.63 -6.56 -2.90
CA LEU A 401 -12.90 -6.12 -3.49
C LEU A 401 -14.03 -7.14 -3.23
N PHE A 402 -13.75 -8.43 -3.33
CA PHE A 402 -14.70 -9.51 -3.05
C PHE A 402 -14.63 -10.05 -1.62
N ASN A 403 -13.99 -9.33 -0.70
CA ASN A 403 -13.99 -9.70 0.70
C ASN A 403 -15.41 -9.54 1.28
N PRO A 404 -15.93 -10.49 2.07
CA PRO A 404 -17.24 -10.37 2.70
C PRO A 404 -17.44 -9.06 3.47
N VAL A 405 -16.43 -8.59 4.21
CA VAL A 405 -16.50 -7.33 4.97
C VAL A 405 -16.64 -6.12 4.05
N THR A 406 -15.88 -6.09 2.95
CA THR A 406 -16.00 -5.03 1.93
C THR A 406 -17.39 -5.02 1.31
N LEU A 407 -17.90 -6.18 0.90
CA LEU A 407 -19.21 -6.30 0.26
C LEU A 407 -20.36 -5.90 1.20
N SER A 408 -20.33 -6.36 2.46
CA SER A 408 -21.28 -5.91 3.48
C SER A 408 -21.21 -4.41 3.70
N ARG A 409 -20.01 -3.83 3.72
CA ARG A 409 -19.85 -2.39 3.90
C ARG A 409 -20.36 -1.57 2.71
N ILE A 410 -20.28 -2.07 1.48
CA ILE A 410 -20.94 -1.43 0.33
C ILE A 410 -22.45 -1.38 0.59
N GLN A 411 -23.05 -2.52 0.96
CA GLN A 411 -24.47 -2.61 1.27
C GLN A 411 -24.89 -1.66 2.40
N ASP A 412 -24.13 -1.61 3.49
CA ASP A 412 -24.42 -0.74 4.64
C ASP A 412 -24.26 0.75 4.28
N ASN A 413 -23.26 1.08 3.45
CA ASN A 413 -23.01 2.45 3.05
C ASN A 413 -24.13 3.01 2.17
N GLU A 414 -24.85 2.19 1.40
CA GLU A 414 -26.01 2.66 0.61
C GLU A 414 -27.07 3.34 1.48
N LEU A 415 -27.23 2.91 2.74
CA LEU A 415 -28.16 3.49 3.71
C LEU A 415 -27.70 4.83 4.30
N ARG A 416 -26.44 5.22 4.04
CA ARG A 416 -25.82 6.44 4.58
C ARG A 416 -25.85 7.62 3.61
N PHE A 417 -26.25 7.40 2.35
CA PHE A 417 -26.44 8.45 1.35
C PHE A 417 -27.86 9.04 1.45
N ALA A 418 -28.00 10.33 1.13
CA ALA A 418 -29.31 10.97 1.08
C ALA A 418 -30.18 10.43 -0.08
N PRO A 419 -31.52 10.54 -0.01
CA PRO A 419 -32.40 10.00 -1.04
C PRO A 419 -32.18 10.53 -2.47
N ASP A 420 -31.58 11.70 -2.61
CA ASP A 420 -31.24 12.35 -3.89
C ASP A 420 -29.79 12.06 -4.36
N GLU A 421 -28.99 11.41 -3.52
CA GLU A 421 -27.63 11.00 -3.87
C GLU A 421 -27.63 9.59 -4.46
N LYS A 422 -26.77 9.37 -5.46
CA LYS A 422 -26.61 8.03 -6.08
C LYS A 422 -25.42 7.31 -5.44
N PRO A 423 -25.63 6.36 -4.51
CA PRO A 423 -24.54 5.63 -3.89
C PRO A 423 -23.76 4.80 -4.91
N PHE A 424 -22.54 4.42 -4.54
CA PHE A 424 -21.82 3.34 -5.21
C PHE A 424 -22.40 2.00 -4.70
N THR A 425 -22.75 1.10 -5.62
CA THR A 425 -23.46 -0.15 -5.27
C THR A 425 -22.61 -1.39 -5.53
N MET A 426 -23.00 -2.52 -4.96
CA MET A 426 -22.37 -3.81 -5.33
C MET A 426 -22.54 -4.11 -6.83
N ALA A 427 -23.63 -3.66 -7.45
CA ALA A 427 -23.84 -3.82 -8.89
C ALA A 427 -22.81 -3.02 -9.71
N ASP A 428 -22.45 -1.80 -9.29
CA ASP A 428 -21.39 -1.00 -9.92
C ASP A 428 -20.05 -1.75 -9.88
N LEU A 429 -19.71 -2.36 -8.73
CA LEU A 429 -18.49 -3.16 -8.57
C LEU A 429 -18.47 -4.39 -9.49
N PHE A 430 -19.49 -5.25 -9.43
CA PHE A 430 -19.52 -6.50 -10.20
C PHE A 430 -19.50 -6.23 -11.70
N SER A 431 -20.37 -5.33 -12.17
CA SER A 431 -20.42 -4.99 -13.60
C SER A 431 -19.14 -4.32 -14.10
N GLY A 432 -18.52 -3.45 -13.30
CA GLY A 432 -17.25 -2.82 -13.64
C GLY A 432 -16.10 -3.82 -13.77
N LEU A 433 -16.03 -4.81 -12.88
CA LEU A 433 -15.04 -5.88 -12.93
C LEU A 433 -15.30 -6.87 -14.07
N ASP A 434 -16.54 -7.31 -14.26
CA ASP A 434 -16.94 -8.20 -15.35
C ASP A 434 -16.53 -7.62 -16.71
N ASN A 435 -16.90 -6.35 -16.96
CA ASN A 435 -16.61 -5.67 -18.22
C ASN A 435 -15.10 -5.44 -18.43
N ALA A 436 -14.32 -5.23 -17.37
CA ALA A 436 -12.88 -5.01 -17.48
C ALA A 436 -12.08 -6.31 -17.68
N ILE A 437 -12.50 -7.39 -17.04
CA ILE A 437 -11.76 -8.68 -17.02
C ILE A 437 -12.14 -9.56 -18.23
N TRP A 438 -13.37 -9.44 -18.73
CA TRP A 438 -13.90 -10.25 -19.83
C TRP A 438 -14.09 -9.45 -21.13
N SER A 439 -13.42 -8.31 -21.25
CA SER A 439 -13.51 -7.40 -22.41
C SER A 439 -13.22 -8.05 -23.77
N GLU A 440 -12.45 -9.12 -23.79
CA GLU A 440 -12.10 -9.92 -24.97
C GLU A 440 -13.33 -10.62 -25.57
N LEU A 441 -14.34 -10.94 -24.74
CA LEU A 441 -15.57 -11.57 -25.20
C LEU A 441 -16.46 -10.57 -25.96
N ASP A 442 -16.41 -9.29 -25.59
CA ASP A 442 -17.16 -8.23 -26.28
C ASP A 442 -16.49 -7.80 -27.59
N SER A 443 -15.15 -7.75 -27.59
CA SER A 443 -14.36 -7.37 -28.77
C SER A 443 -14.14 -8.50 -29.77
N SER A 444 -14.63 -9.72 -29.49
CA SER A 444 -14.46 -10.90 -30.34
C SER A 444 -12.99 -11.26 -30.61
N ALA A 445 -12.12 -11.11 -29.61
CA ALA A 445 -10.69 -11.33 -29.76
C ALA A 445 -10.39 -12.78 -30.20
N ALA A 446 -9.66 -12.94 -31.32
CA ALA A 446 -9.30 -14.25 -31.86
C ALA A 446 -8.41 -15.07 -30.90
N LYS A 447 -7.74 -14.39 -29.96
CA LYS A 447 -6.83 -14.96 -28.97
C LYS A 447 -6.94 -14.19 -27.65
N ILE A 448 -7.00 -14.92 -26.55
CA ILE A 448 -6.90 -14.39 -25.19
C ILE A 448 -5.49 -14.71 -24.68
N SER A 449 -4.76 -13.72 -24.18
CA SER A 449 -3.37 -13.92 -23.72
C SER A 449 -3.26 -14.81 -22.48
N SER A 450 -2.06 -15.31 -22.19
CA SER A 450 -1.84 -16.12 -20.98
C SER A 450 -2.01 -15.32 -19.68
N LEU A 451 -1.62 -14.05 -19.64
CA LEU A 451 -1.86 -13.17 -18.49
C LEU A 451 -3.36 -12.96 -18.26
N ARG A 452 -4.11 -12.66 -19.33
CA ARG A 452 -5.55 -12.44 -19.25
C ARG A 452 -6.31 -13.69 -18.80
N ARG A 453 -5.99 -14.86 -19.35
CA ARG A 453 -6.61 -16.13 -18.92
C ARG A 453 -6.38 -16.42 -17.43
N ASN A 454 -5.23 -16.04 -16.88
CA ASN A 454 -4.97 -16.19 -15.44
C ASN A 454 -5.87 -15.28 -14.61
N LEU A 455 -6.01 -14.00 -15.01
CA LEU A 455 -6.92 -13.06 -14.36
C LEU A 455 -8.39 -13.52 -14.42
N GLN A 456 -8.84 -13.97 -15.59
CA GLN A 456 -10.19 -14.49 -15.80
C GLN A 456 -10.49 -15.70 -14.91
N ARG A 457 -9.54 -16.64 -14.77
CA ARG A 457 -9.68 -17.79 -13.86
C ARG A 457 -9.72 -17.38 -12.39
N GLU A 458 -8.93 -16.40 -11.98
CA GLU A 458 -8.97 -15.88 -10.61
C GLU A 458 -10.31 -15.17 -10.33
N HIS A 459 -10.80 -14.36 -11.27
CA HIS A 459 -12.12 -13.74 -11.15
C HIS A 459 -13.25 -14.78 -11.05
N LEU A 460 -13.26 -15.78 -11.95
CA LEU A 460 -14.20 -16.89 -11.89
C LEU A 460 -14.15 -17.60 -10.52
N LYS A 461 -12.96 -17.81 -9.96
CA LYS A 461 -12.81 -18.41 -8.63
C LYS A 461 -13.47 -17.57 -7.53
N GLN A 462 -13.35 -16.23 -7.58
CA GLN A 462 -14.02 -15.34 -6.62
C GLN A 462 -15.54 -15.44 -6.73
N LEU A 463 -16.08 -15.39 -7.96
CA LEU A 463 -17.53 -15.51 -8.20
C LEU A 463 -18.08 -16.87 -7.74
N VAL A 464 -17.40 -17.97 -8.07
CA VAL A 464 -17.80 -19.31 -7.63
C VAL A 464 -17.74 -19.44 -6.11
N ARG A 465 -16.74 -18.86 -5.44
CA ARG A 465 -16.68 -18.83 -3.97
C ARG A 465 -17.91 -18.15 -3.37
N LEU A 466 -18.30 -16.99 -3.89
CA LEU A 466 -19.47 -16.24 -3.42
C LEU A 466 -20.79 -16.96 -3.71
N LEU A 467 -20.86 -17.66 -4.85
CA LEU A 467 -22.02 -18.46 -5.22
C LEU A 467 -22.22 -19.67 -4.30
N LEU A 468 -21.15 -20.41 -4.04
CA LEU A 468 -21.21 -21.66 -3.28
C LEU A 468 -21.24 -21.46 -1.77
N ARG A 469 -20.97 -20.26 -1.27
CA ARG A 469 -20.93 -19.92 0.16
C ARG A 469 -20.05 -20.88 0.96
N SER A 470 -18.76 -20.95 0.59
CA SER A 470 -17.81 -21.79 1.31
C SER A 470 -17.89 -21.57 2.83
N ALA A 471 -17.88 -22.67 3.59
CA ALA A 471 -18.10 -22.68 5.03
C ALA A 471 -17.21 -21.66 5.76
N GLY A 472 -17.81 -20.87 6.66
CA GLY A 472 -17.12 -19.84 7.44
C GLY A 472 -17.07 -18.44 6.80
N THR A 473 -17.66 -18.25 5.60
CA THR A 473 -17.77 -16.92 4.98
C THR A 473 -19.25 -16.52 4.80
N THR A 474 -19.68 -15.47 5.50
CA THR A 474 -21.02 -14.88 5.36
C THR A 474 -20.92 -13.57 4.59
N ALA A 475 -20.80 -13.66 3.26
CA ALA A 475 -21.04 -12.50 2.40
C ALA A 475 -22.56 -12.20 2.33
N PRO A 476 -22.98 -10.97 1.99
CA PRO A 476 -24.38 -10.64 1.78
C PRO A 476 -25.08 -11.54 0.76
N GLU A 477 -26.39 -11.78 0.95
CA GLU A 477 -27.25 -12.50 -0.01
C GLU A 477 -27.18 -11.89 -1.42
N ASP A 478 -27.17 -10.55 -1.50
CA ASP A 478 -27.07 -9.81 -2.76
C ASP A 478 -25.75 -10.08 -3.47
N ALA A 479 -24.65 -10.29 -2.75
CA ALA A 479 -23.38 -10.67 -3.36
C ALA A 479 -23.44 -12.07 -3.99
N THR A 480 -24.13 -13.03 -3.38
CA THR A 480 -24.40 -14.35 -4.00
C THR A 480 -25.26 -14.19 -5.25
N THR A 481 -26.28 -13.34 -5.20
CA THR A 481 -27.19 -13.07 -6.33
C THR A 481 -26.44 -12.43 -7.50
N LEU A 482 -25.65 -11.40 -7.24
CA LEU A 482 -24.81 -10.74 -8.24
C LEU A 482 -23.74 -11.68 -8.80
N ALA A 483 -23.12 -12.52 -7.97
CA ALA A 483 -22.18 -13.53 -8.45
C ALA A 483 -22.84 -14.52 -9.43
N ARG A 484 -24.06 -14.98 -9.12
CA ARG A 484 -24.85 -15.82 -10.04
C ARG A 484 -25.16 -15.09 -11.35
N ALA A 485 -25.54 -13.82 -11.28
CA ALA A 485 -25.83 -12.99 -12.45
C ALA A 485 -24.60 -12.81 -13.34
N SER A 486 -23.44 -12.46 -12.75
CA SER A 486 -22.16 -12.34 -13.46
C SER A 486 -21.76 -13.65 -14.15
N LEU A 487 -21.83 -14.78 -13.44
CA LEU A 487 -21.53 -16.10 -14.01
C LEU A 487 -22.43 -16.42 -15.22
N THR A 488 -23.73 -16.14 -15.11
CA THR A 488 -24.70 -16.37 -16.19
C THR A 488 -24.41 -15.47 -17.40
N ALA A 489 -24.10 -14.20 -17.17
CA ALA A 489 -23.78 -13.25 -18.22
C ALA A 489 -22.46 -13.60 -18.94
N ILE A 490 -21.41 -13.95 -18.18
CA ILE A 490 -20.13 -14.40 -18.73
C ILE A 490 -20.33 -15.66 -19.56
N GLN A 491 -21.07 -16.65 -19.05
CA GLN A 491 -21.37 -17.89 -19.78
C GLN A 491 -22.09 -17.63 -21.11
N ALA A 492 -23.08 -16.74 -21.12
CA ALA A 492 -23.76 -16.35 -22.35
C ALA A 492 -22.77 -15.77 -23.39
N LYS A 493 -21.90 -14.84 -22.97
CA LYS A 493 -20.85 -14.28 -23.84
C LYS A 493 -19.88 -15.35 -24.35
N ILE A 494 -19.52 -16.33 -23.51
CA ILE A 494 -18.67 -17.47 -23.89
C ILE A 494 -19.34 -18.31 -24.97
N HIS A 495 -20.61 -18.68 -24.79
CA HIS A 495 -21.37 -19.40 -25.80
C HIS A 495 -21.42 -18.65 -27.13
N ASP A 496 -21.67 -17.34 -27.09
CA ASP A 496 -21.73 -16.51 -28.30
C ASP A 496 -20.41 -16.54 -29.10
N VAL A 497 -19.26 -16.39 -28.43
CA VAL A 497 -17.97 -16.40 -29.12
C VAL A 497 -17.54 -17.78 -29.60
N LEU A 498 -17.86 -18.85 -28.85
CA LEU A 498 -17.57 -20.23 -29.23
C LEU A 498 -18.44 -20.68 -30.40
N ASN A 499 -19.76 -20.41 -30.36
CA ASN A 499 -20.70 -20.76 -31.44
C ASN A 499 -20.40 -20.01 -32.73
N ALA A 500 -19.98 -18.75 -32.63
CA ALA A 500 -19.58 -17.96 -33.78
C ALA A 500 -18.19 -18.35 -34.35
N ALA A 501 -17.50 -19.34 -33.76
CA ALA A 501 -16.15 -19.76 -34.13
C ALA A 501 -15.14 -18.60 -34.22
N LYS A 502 -15.32 -17.57 -33.39
CA LYS A 502 -14.48 -16.35 -33.39
C LYS A 502 -13.11 -16.56 -32.75
N VAL A 503 -13.00 -17.54 -31.84
CA VAL A 503 -11.76 -17.84 -31.10
C VAL A 503 -10.98 -18.93 -31.84
N THR A 504 -9.94 -18.51 -32.57
CA THR A 504 -9.15 -19.41 -33.42
C THR A 504 -7.93 -20.02 -32.71
N ASP A 505 -7.46 -19.41 -31.62
CA ASP A 505 -6.35 -19.94 -30.83
C ASP A 505 -6.78 -21.16 -30.00
N PRO A 506 -6.15 -22.34 -30.17
CA PRO A 506 -6.59 -23.58 -29.50
C PRO A 506 -6.61 -23.49 -27.97
N ILE A 507 -5.64 -22.79 -27.37
CA ILE A 507 -5.55 -22.67 -25.91
C ILE A 507 -6.63 -21.70 -25.39
N SER A 508 -6.92 -20.64 -26.12
CA SER A 508 -8.03 -19.73 -25.80
C SER A 508 -9.37 -20.46 -25.90
N ASN A 509 -9.57 -21.27 -26.94
CA ASN A 509 -10.77 -22.09 -27.10
C ASN A 509 -10.94 -23.08 -25.93
N ALA A 510 -9.89 -23.86 -25.60
CA ALA A 510 -9.92 -24.79 -24.47
C ALA A 510 -10.14 -24.10 -23.12
N HIS A 511 -9.59 -22.88 -22.93
CA HIS A 511 -9.83 -22.09 -21.73
C HIS A 511 -11.29 -21.68 -21.59
N LEU A 512 -11.93 -21.23 -22.67
CA LEU A 512 -13.33 -20.83 -22.62
C LEU A 512 -14.26 -22.03 -22.41
N GLN A 513 -13.95 -23.19 -23.00
CA GLN A 513 -14.66 -24.44 -22.73
C GLN A 513 -14.54 -24.86 -21.26
N GLU A 514 -13.32 -24.87 -20.69
CA GLU A 514 -13.12 -25.17 -19.26
C GLU A 514 -13.80 -24.16 -18.33
N THR A 515 -13.82 -22.89 -18.72
CA THR A 515 -14.51 -21.84 -17.99
C THR A 515 -16.03 -22.07 -18.00
N ASP A 516 -16.60 -22.40 -19.16
CA ASP A 516 -18.00 -22.73 -19.33
C ASP A 516 -18.43 -23.95 -18.48
N ASP A 517 -17.64 -25.04 -18.54
CA ASP A 517 -17.89 -26.25 -17.76
C ASP A 517 -17.89 -25.97 -16.24
N ARG A 518 -16.97 -25.10 -15.79
CA ARG A 518 -16.90 -24.70 -14.38
C ARG A 518 -18.06 -23.81 -13.97
N ILE A 519 -18.50 -22.89 -14.83
CA ILE A 519 -19.68 -22.08 -14.57
C ILE A 519 -20.91 -22.98 -14.47
N THR A 520 -21.11 -23.88 -15.43
CA THR A 520 -22.20 -24.87 -15.44
C THR A 520 -22.20 -25.69 -14.15
N THR A 521 -21.04 -26.25 -13.77
CA THR A 521 -20.91 -27.04 -12.55
C THR A 521 -21.25 -26.23 -11.30
N ALA A 522 -20.76 -24.99 -11.20
CA ALA A 522 -21.02 -24.13 -10.05
C ALA A 522 -22.49 -23.71 -9.96
N LEU A 523 -23.15 -23.41 -11.08
CA LEU A 523 -24.57 -23.03 -11.12
C LEU A 523 -25.51 -24.21 -10.78
N GLN A 524 -25.11 -25.44 -11.12
CA GLN A 524 -25.83 -26.68 -10.83
C GLN A 524 -25.57 -27.23 -9.44
N ALA A 525 -24.44 -26.90 -8.82
CA ALA A 525 -24.11 -27.33 -7.47
C ALA A 525 -25.25 -26.93 -6.53
N ARG A 526 -25.97 -27.94 -5.99
CA ARG A 526 -27.01 -27.70 -5.00
C ARG A 526 -26.35 -27.05 -3.80
N MET A 527 -26.81 -25.85 -3.44
CA MET A 527 -26.44 -25.21 -2.18
C MET A 527 -26.59 -26.26 -1.09
N GLN A 528 -25.51 -26.58 -0.37
CA GLN A 528 -25.64 -27.34 0.87
C GLN A 528 -26.62 -26.53 1.72
N LYS A 529 -27.82 -27.08 1.96
CA LYS A 529 -28.77 -26.49 2.91
C LYS A 529 -27.99 -26.31 4.21
N ALA A 530 -27.76 -25.06 4.61
CA ALA A 530 -27.52 -24.78 6.01
C ALA A 530 -28.74 -25.36 6.74
N ILE A 531 -28.48 -26.31 7.64
CA ILE A 531 -29.51 -26.76 8.58
C ILE A 531 -29.74 -25.54 9.46
N GLU A 532 -30.88 -24.86 9.24
CA GLU A 532 -31.37 -23.74 10.05
C GLU A 532 -31.54 -24.15 11.51
#